data_AF-A0A819L3D9-F1
#
_entry.id   AF-A0A819L3D9-F1
#
_cell.length_a   1.000
_cell.length_b   1.000
_cell.length_c   1.000
_cell.angle_alpha   90.00
_cell.angle_beta   90.00
_cell.angle_gamma   90.00
#
_symmetry.space_group_name_H-M   'P 1'
#
loop_
_entity.id
_entity.type
_entity.pdbx_description
1 polymer ?
#
loop_
_entity_poly.entity_id
_entity_poly.type
_entity_poly.pdbx_seq_one_letter_code
_entity_poly.pdbx_strand_id
1 'polypeptide(L)'
;MENSSAINSTHPKQTAGRVLLECKICGASAEYFPTLNLLRSDQSTLTIEQWNLISNLLNCFNEHSGLSKSERYIFEQNKLPLRYRFKSTSIINLYQVLLDNNQSLYINNRDFRSLSIEDRSIILHNTIVHIGNLSSNFILYKIGLLNQSGFYDAIESFIPPRVIPFAKRMATRLDMDMIIMKLFLAILSFSTFNSTTYSNISPMNFSNHQHLLDIQNKYIELTWRYLLYKYNF
;
A
#
# COMPACT_ATOMS: atom_id res chain seq x y z
N MET A 1 -24.80 43.28 57.68
CA MET A 1 -26.01 42.90 56.91
C MET A 1 -25.51 42.22 55.65
N GLU A 2 -25.19 40.92 55.73
CA GLU A 2 -26.04 39.79 55.27
C GLU A 2 -26.34 39.90 53.76
N ASN A 3 -26.12 38.94 52.86
CA ASN A 3 -25.80 37.50 52.87
C ASN A 3 -25.18 37.16 51.48
N SER A 4 -24.12 36.36 51.39
CA SER A 4 -24.07 34.91 51.09
C SER A 4 -24.14 34.48 49.61
N SER A 5 -23.07 33.76 49.21
CA SER A 5 -22.94 32.61 48.28
C SER A 5 -23.35 32.71 46.80
N ALA A 6 -22.39 32.46 45.89
CA ALA A 6 -22.28 31.17 45.17
C ALA A 6 -21.00 31.09 44.30
N ILE A 7 -20.33 29.95 44.39
CA ILE A 7 -19.18 29.50 43.60
C ILE A 7 -19.70 28.94 42.26
N ASN A 8 -19.01 29.18 41.14
CA ASN A 8 -18.78 28.14 40.13
C ASN A 8 -17.62 28.46 39.18
N SER A 9 -16.89 27.39 38.89
CA SER A 9 -15.66 27.28 38.11
C SER A 9 -15.89 27.41 36.61
N THR A 10 -14.85 27.84 35.87
CA THR A 10 -14.51 27.35 34.49
C THR A 10 -13.26 28.05 33.95
N HIS A 11 -12.14 27.32 33.83
CA HIS A 11 -11.19 27.48 32.71
C HIS A 11 -11.75 26.67 31.49
N PRO A 12 -11.24 26.75 30.25
CA PRO A 12 -10.03 27.42 29.71
C PRO A 12 -10.26 28.17 28.37
N LYS A 13 -9.20 28.74 27.77
CA LYS A 13 -8.92 28.69 26.31
C LYS A 13 -7.51 29.22 26.03
N GLN A 14 -6.55 28.30 25.90
CA GLN A 14 -5.26 28.56 25.28
C GLN A 14 -5.41 28.41 23.77
N THR A 15 -5.10 29.47 23.05
CA THR A 15 -5.07 29.59 21.60
C THR A 15 -3.73 29.05 21.09
N ALA A 16 -3.70 27.92 20.38
CA ALA A 16 -2.51 27.44 19.70
C ALA A 16 -2.49 27.95 18.25
N GLY A 17 -1.35 28.53 17.87
CA GLY A 17 -1.16 29.36 16.68
C GLY A 17 -1.21 28.63 15.33
N ARG A 18 -1.66 29.39 14.33
CA ARG A 18 -1.54 29.09 12.90
C ARG A 18 -0.13 29.40 12.42
N VAL A 19 0.51 28.47 11.71
CA VAL A 19 1.59 28.77 10.76
C VAL A 19 1.08 28.38 9.37
N LEU A 20 0.79 29.38 8.55
CA LEU A 20 0.43 29.25 7.13
C LEU A 20 1.72 29.20 6.31
N LEU A 21 1.90 28.15 5.51
CA LEU A 21 2.79 28.15 4.36
C LEU A 21 1.91 27.92 3.12
N GLU A 22 1.61 29.00 2.40
CA GLU A 22 0.92 28.95 1.12
C GLU A 22 1.89 28.45 0.04
N CYS A 23 1.58 27.30 -0.58
CA CYS A 23 2.15 26.92 -1.86
C CYS A 23 1.13 27.26 -2.96
N LYS A 24 1.31 28.42 -3.60
CA LYS A 24 0.61 28.80 -4.83
C LYS A 24 1.30 28.10 -6.00
N ILE A 25 0.74 26.99 -6.48
CA ILE A 25 0.78 26.46 -7.86
C ILE A 25 0.13 25.07 -7.75
N CYS A 26 -0.90 24.80 -8.58
CA CYS A 26 -1.85 23.67 -8.55
C CYS A 26 -3.06 23.90 -7.63
N GLY A 27 -4.19 24.26 -8.24
CA GLY A 27 -5.51 24.35 -7.61
C GLY A 27 -6.13 22.99 -7.27
N ALA A 28 -5.37 22.11 -6.62
CA ALA A 28 -5.89 20.93 -5.93
C ALA A 28 -5.68 21.17 -4.44
N SER A 29 -6.78 21.25 -3.67
CA SER A 29 -6.72 21.33 -2.23
C SER A 29 -5.88 20.17 -1.70
N ALA A 30 -4.80 20.47 -0.99
CA ALA A 30 -4.15 19.50 -0.13
C ALA A 30 -5.19 19.04 0.89
N GLU A 31 -5.79 17.86 0.66
CA GLU A 31 -6.63 17.23 1.67
C GLU A 31 -5.75 16.85 2.85
N TYR A 32 -5.79 17.72 3.84
CA TYR A 32 -5.30 17.51 5.18
C TYR A 32 -6.03 16.29 5.73
N PHE A 33 -5.37 15.13 5.83
CA PHE A 33 -5.93 13.97 6.53
C PHE A 33 -6.11 14.35 8.01
N PRO A 34 -7.34 14.57 8.50
CA PRO A 34 -7.53 14.77 9.91
C PRO A 34 -7.27 13.40 10.55
N THR A 35 -6.41 13.36 11.55
CA THR A 35 -6.47 12.30 12.57
C THR A 35 -7.83 12.47 13.26
N LEU A 36 -8.87 11.88 12.67
CA LEU A 36 -10.20 11.85 13.23
C LEU A 36 -10.09 11.25 14.64
N ASN A 37 -10.73 11.91 15.60
CA ASN A 37 -10.90 11.39 16.94
C ASN A 37 -11.91 10.23 16.85
N LEU A 38 -11.43 9.05 16.45
CA LEU A 38 -12.18 7.84 16.06
C LEU A 38 -13.03 7.22 17.19
N LEU A 39 -13.07 7.81 18.39
CA LEU A 39 -13.62 7.17 19.59
C LEU A 39 -15.02 7.66 20.02
N ARG A 40 -15.69 8.54 19.27
CA ARG A 40 -16.98 9.13 19.72
C ARG A 40 -18.25 8.73 18.98
N SER A 41 -18.16 7.88 17.97
CA SER A 41 -19.33 7.20 17.37
C SER A 41 -18.86 6.08 16.45
N ASP A 42 -18.00 5.20 16.94
CA ASP A 42 -17.41 4.18 16.08
C ASP A 42 -18.42 3.06 15.84
N GLN A 43 -19.03 3.07 14.65
CA GLN A 43 -19.69 1.89 14.09
C GLN A 43 -18.65 0.91 13.50
N SER A 44 -17.35 1.17 13.60
CA SER A 44 -16.34 0.22 13.13
C SER A 44 -16.39 -1.06 13.95
N THR A 45 -16.36 -2.18 13.23
CA THR A 45 -16.11 -3.51 13.78
C THR A 45 -14.63 -3.73 14.10
N LEU A 46 -13.79 -2.68 14.04
CA LEU A 46 -12.35 -2.72 14.24
C LEU A 46 -12.00 -2.39 15.70
N THR A 47 -11.25 -3.27 16.35
CA THR A 47 -10.72 -3.01 17.69
C THR A 47 -9.53 -2.04 17.65
N ILE A 48 -9.15 -1.46 18.79
CA ILE A 48 -7.95 -0.62 18.92
C ILE A 48 -6.70 -1.37 18.45
N GLU A 49 -6.59 -2.66 18.76
CA GLU A 49 -5.47 -3.50 18.32
C GLU A 49 -5.41 -3.64 16.80
N GLN A 50 -6.57 -3.77 16.15
CA GLN A 50 -6.68 -3.86 14.71
C GLN A 50 -6.32 -2.54 14.03
N TRP A 51 -6.73 -1.40 14.61
CA TRP A 51 -6.29 -0.08 14.15
C TRP A 51 -4.77 0.11 14.29
N ASN A 52 -4.20 -0.33 15.41
CA ASN A 52 -2.75 -0.31 15.61
C ASN A 52 -2.03 -1.20 14.59
N LEU A 53 -2.59 -2.37 14.26
CA LEU A 53 -2.03 -3.26 13.25
C LEU A 53 -2.06 -2.62 11.85
N ILE A 54 -3.17 -1.98 11.47
CA ILE A 54 -3.26 -1.22 10.22
C ILE A 54 -2.20 -0.13 10.20
N SER A 55 -2.15 0.70 11.23
CA SER A 55 -1.17 1.80 11.33
C SER A 55 0.28 1.31 11.21
N ASN A 56 0.61 0.20 11.88
CA ASN A 56 1.93 -0.43 11.75
C ASN A 56 2.21 -0.91 10.33
N LEU A 57 1.22 -1.53 9.67
CA LEU A 57 1.34 -1.96 8.28
C LEU A 57 1.52 -0.77 7.32
N LEU A 58 0.83 0.36 7.56
CA LEU A 58 0.99 1.58 6.77
C LEU A 58 2.43 2.09 6.79
N ASN A 59 3.13 1.93 7.92
CA ASN A 59 4.52 2.31 8.07
C ASN A 59 5.52 1.28 7.48
N CYS A 60 5.08 0.06 7.15
CA CYS A 60 5.96 -0.96 6.57
C CYS A 60 6.21 -0.72 5.08
N PHE A 61 5.25 -0.17 4.35
CA PHE A 61 5.36 0.13 2.93
C PHE A 61 5.29 1.64 2.70
N ASN A 62 6.37 2.22 2.16
CA ASN A 62 6.42 3.64 1.79
C ASN A 62 6.17 3.82 0.28
N GLU A 63 4.90 3.90 -0.06
CA GLU A 63 4.38 4.20 -1.39
C GLU A 63 4.84 5.57 -1.91
N HIS A 64 5.07 6.55 -1.04
CA HIS A 64 5.35 7.93 -1.46
C HIS A 64 6.69 8.03 -2.20
N SER A 65 7.68 7.23 -1.77
CA SER A 65 8.96 7.08 -2.49
C SER A 65 8.73 6.54 -3.91
N GLY A 66 7.88 5.53 -4.07
CA GLY A 66 7.56 4.95 -5.38
C GLY A 66 6.76 5.89 -6.26
N LEU A 67 5.72 6.50 -5.71
CA LEU A 67 4.85 7.47 -6.40
C LEU A 67 5.65 8.67 -6.90
N SER A 68 6.40 9.35 -6.03
CA SER A 68 7.16 10.54 -6.40
C SER A 68 8.20 10.27 -7.50
N LYS A 69 8.92 9.13 -7.43
CA LYS A 69 9.87 8.73 -8.48
C LYS A 69 9.16 8.43 -9.80
N SER A 70 7.98 7.83 -9.73
CA SER A 70 7.17 7.49 -10.91
C SER A 70 6.53 8.73 -11.55
N GLU A 71 6.04 9.67 -10.75
CA GLU A 71 5.55 10.98 -11.22
C GLU A 71 6.64 11.76 -11.92
N ARG A 72 7.84 11.80 -11.32
CA ARG A 72 9.02 12.41 -11.96
C ARG A 72 9.36 11.71 -13.28
N TYR A 73 9.32 10.38 -13.33
CA TYR A 73 9.53 9.64 -14.57
C TYR A 73 8.54 10.06 -15.65
N ILE A 74 7.24 10.12 -15.35
CA ILE A 74 6.21 10.56 -16.30
C ILE A 74 6.46 11.99 -16.78
N PHE A 75 6.80 12.89 -15.86
CA PHE A 75 7.13 14.27 -16.20
C PHE A 75 8.32 14.35 -17.17
N GLU A 76 9.37 13.56 -16.94
CA GLU A 76 10.53 13.46 -17.83
C GLU A 76 10.14 12.87 -19.20
N GLN A 77 9.32 11.81 -19.24
CA GLN A 77 8.82 11.22 -20.49
C GLN A 77 7.98 12.21 -21.30
N ASN A 78 7.14 13.00 -20.65
CA ASN A 78 6.28 13.97 -21.32
C ASN A 78 7.06 15.12 -21.98
N LYS A 79 8.28 15.41 -21.53
CA LYS A 79 9.18 16.39 -22.17
C LYS A 79 9.82 15.88 -23.45
N LEU A 80 9.86 14.56 -23.66
CA LEU A 80 10.46 13.96 -24.84
C LEU A 80 9.48 13.98 -26.02
N PRO A 81 9.98 14.09 -27.27
CA PRO A 81 9.17 13.83 -28.45
C PRO A 81 8.60 12.41 -28.43
N LEU A 82 7.40 12.20 -28.98
CA LEU A 82 6.65 10.93 -28.92
C LEU A 82 7.51 9.69 -29.27
N ARG A 83 8.34 9.78 -30.32
CA ARG A 83 9.22 8.67 -30.78
C ARG A 83 10.31 8.24 -29.79
N TYR A 84 10.60 9.07 -28.79
CA TYR A 84 11.63 8.83 -27.77
C TYR A 84 11.05 8.48 -26.40
N ARG A 85 9.73 8.55 -26.22
CA ARG A 85 9.09 8.16 -24.97
C ARG A 85 9.16 6.65 -24.76
N PHE A 86 9.13 6.24 -23.49
CA PHE A 86 8.90 4.87 -23.04
C PHE A 86 9.88 3.86 -23.64
N LYS A 87 11.16 4.19 -23.79
CA LYS A 87 12.15 3.17 -24.21
C LYS A 87 12.20 2.04 -23.18
N SER A 88 12.30 0.79 -23.64
CA SER A 88 12.25 -0.40 -22.79
C SER A 88 13.24 -0.35 -21.62
N THR A 89 14.46 0.16 -21.86
CA THR A 89 15.47 0.38 -20.81
C THR A 89 15.00 1.34 -19.72
N SER A 90 14.33 2.44 -20.09
CA SER A 90 13.77 3.39 -19.14
C SER A 90 12.64 2.80 -18.30
N ILE A 91 11.83 1.92 -18.90
CA ILE A 91 10.73 1.22 -18.20
C ILE A 91 11.30 0.18 -17.24
N ILE A 92 12.32 -0.59 -17.67
CA ILE A 92 13.01 -1.55 -16.80
C ILE A 92 13.58 -0.85 -15.56
N ASN A 93 14.22 0.31 -15.75
CA ASN A 93 14.74 1.11 -14.63
C ASN A 93 13.62 1.58 -13.69
N LEU A 94 12.47 1.99 -14.23
CA LEU A 94 11.31 2.34 -13.41
C LEU A 94 10.84 1.15 -12.57
N TYR A 95 10.71 -0.04 -13.18
CA TYR A 95 10.30 -1.25 -12.46
C TYR A 95 11.30 -1.65 -11.36
N GLN A 96 12.61 -1.54 -11.60
CA GLN A 96 13.62 -1.81 -10.57
C GLN A 96 13.43 -0.90 -9.35
N VAL A 97 13.24 0.40 -9.58
CA VAL A 97 12.97 1.37 -8.51
C VAL A 97 11.69 1.03 -7.73
N LEU A 98 10.65 0.56 -8.41
CA LEU A 98 9.41 0.13 -7.77
C LEU A 98 9.58 -1.15 -6.96
N LEU A 99 10.37 -2.11 -7.46
CA LEU A 99 10.68 -3.37 -6.77
C LEU A 99 11.45 -3.13 -5.47
N ASP A 100 12.44 -2.24 -5.47
CA ASP A 100 13.24 -1.93 -4.28
C ASP A 100 12.39 -1.41 -3.12
N ASN A 101 11.35 -0.63 -3.41
CA ASN A 101 10.44 -0.12 -2.37
C ASN A 101 9.64 -1.24 -1.67
N ASN A 102 9.49 -2.42 -2.28
CA ASN A 102 8.75 -3.53 -1.66
C ASN A 102 9.55 -4.25 -0.58
N GLN A 103 10.87 -4.10 -0.56
CA GLN A 103 11.71 -4.75 0.45
C GLN A 103 11.37 -4.27 1.86
N SER A 104 11.01 -2.99 2.01
CA SER A 104 10.65 -2.41 3.31
C SER A 104 9.44 -3.11 3.95
N LEU A 105 8.52 -3.61 3.13
CA LEU A 105 7.33 -4.32 3.59
C LEU A 105 7.73 -5.54 4.42
N TYR A 106 8.76 -6.28 4.00
CA TYR A 106 9.24 -7.45 4.73
C TYR A 106 10.11 -7.05 5.92
N ILE A 107 11.08 -6.14 5.71
CA ILE A 107 12.07 -5.78 6.73
C ILE A 107 11.40 -5.16 7.97
N ASN A 108 10.40 -4.31 7.76
CA ASN A 108 9.76 -3.58 8.85
C ASN A 108 8.59 -4.34 9.49
N ASN A 109 7.99 -5.31 8.80
CA ASN A 109 6.85 -6.05 9.31
C ASN A 109 7.25 -7.00 10.45
N ARG A 110 6.61 -6.84 11.61
CA ARG A 110 6.89 -7.61 12.83
C ARG A 110 6.51 -9.08 12.68
N ASP A 111 5.41 -9.38 11.99
CA ASP A 111 4.96 -10.75 11.75
C ASP A 111 5.91 -11.49 10.80
N PHE A 112 6.52 -10.79 9.83
CA PHE A 112 7.59 -11.40 9.03
C PHE A 112 8.83 -11.70 9.88
N ARG A 113 9.18 -10.78 10.79
CA ARG A 113 10.31 -10.95 11.71
C ARG A 113 10.06 -11.95 12.85
N SER A 114 8.86 -12.47 13.03
CA SER A 114 8.59 -13.54 14.02
C SER A 114 8.84 -14.94 13.46
N LEU A 115 8.97 -15.09 12.15
CA LEU A 115 9.25 -16.38 11.48
C LEU A 115 10.72 -16.79 11.61
N SER A 116 11.06 -18.05 11.37
CA SER A 116 12.47 -18.50 11.28
C SER A 116 13.17 -17.87 10.07
N ILE A 117 14.50 -17.87 10.06
CA ILE A 117 15.28 -17.30 8.94
C ILE A 117 15.01 -18.09 7.66
N GLU A 118 14.87 -19.41 7.79
CA GLU A 118 14.55 -20.35 6.73
C GLU A 118 13.16 -20.05 6.14
N ASP A 119 12.14 -19.94 6.99
CA ASP A 119 10.76 -19.65 6.54
C ASP A 119 10.66 -18.27 5.88
N ARG A 120 11.37 -17.26 6.42
CA ARG A 120 11.47 -15.92 5.81
C ARG A 120 12.07 -15.98 4.40
N SER A 121 13.14 -16.75 4.22
CA SER A 121 13.80 -16.91 2.91
C SER A 121 12.86 -17.56 1.90
N ILE A 122 12.18 -18.65 2.30
CA ILE A 122 11.20 -19.35 1.46
C ILE A 122 10.07 -18.41 1.05
N ILE A 123 9.48 -17.71 2.00
CA ILE A 123 8.39 -16.76 1.75
C ILE A 123 8.84 -15.66 0.79
N LEU A 124 9.98 -15.02 1.08
CA LEU A 124 10.48 -13.92 0.27
C LEU A 124 10.70 -14.36 -1.17
N HIS A 125 11.37 -15.51 -1.37
CA HIS A 125 11.61 -16.06 -2.70
C HIS A 125 10.32 -16.29 -3.49
N ASN A 126 9.28 -16.77 -2.81
CA ASN A 126 8.01 -17.09 -3.46
C ASN A 126 7.14 -15.87 -3.74
N THR A 127 7.13 -14.89 -2.85
CA THR A 127 6.09 -13.86 -2.84
C THR A 127 6.57 -12.50 -3.37
N ILE A 128 7.89 -12.24 -3.38
CA ILE A 128 8.45 -10.94 -3.78
C ILE A 128 8.04 -10.50 -5.19
N VAL A 129 8.01 -11.42 -6.15
CA VAL A 129 7.61 -11.11 -7.54
C VAL A 129 6.13 -10.75 -7.62
N HIS A 130 5.26 -11.46 -6.87
CA HIS A 130 3.82 -11.20 -6.87
C HIS A 130 3.49 -9.85 -6.23
N ILE A 131 4.09 -9.56 -5.08
CA ILE A 131 4.00 -8.26 -4.42
C ILE A 131 4.51 -7.17 -5.35
N GLY A 132 5.71 -7.36 -5.90
CA GLY A 132 6.35 -6.40 -6.77
C GLY A 132 5.49 -6.05 -7.98
N ASN A 133 4.88 -7.06 -8.59
CA ASN A 133 3.95 -6.86 -9.69
C ASN A 133 2.70 -6.10 -9.25
N LEU A 134 2.05 -6.50 -8.15
CA LEU A 134 0.81 -5.86 -7.71
C LEU A 134 1.05 -4.40 -7.29
N SER A 135 2.08 -4.14 -6.47
CA SER A 135 2.41 -2.80 -6.00
C SER A 135 2.85 -1.88 -7.14
N SER A 136 3.65 -2.39 -8.09
CA SER A 136 4.03 -1.62 -9.27
C SER A 136 2.80 -1.28 -10.10
N ASN A 137 1.92 -2.25 -10.40
CA ASN A 137 0.69 -1.98 -11.15
C ASN A 137 -0.18 -0.93 -10.46
N PHE A 138 -0.30 -0.99 -9.13
CA PHE A 138 -1.05 0.01 -8.37
C PHE A 138 -0.43 1.42 -8.50
N ILE A 139 0.89 1.56 -8.35
CA ILE A 139 1.57 2.86 -8.51
C ILE A 139 1.45 3.37 -9.95
N LEU A 140 1.72 2.51 -10.94
CA LEU A 140 1.61 2.86 -12.36
C LEU A 140 0.18 3.26 -12.76
N TYR A 141 -0.83 2.65 -12.14
CA TYR A 141 -2.23 3.05 -12.29
C TYR A 141 -2.47 4.45 -11.71
N LYS A 142 -2.05 4.72 -10.47
CA LYS A 142 -2.26 6.01 -9.79
C LYS A 142 -1.62 7.19 -10.53
N ILE A 143 -0.47 6.99 -11.19
CA ILE A 143 0.16 8.03 -12.01
C ILE A 143 -0.38 8.09 -13.45
N GLY A 144 -1.36 7.25 -13.81
CA GLY A 144 -1.96 7.21 -15.13
C GLY A 144 -1.09 6.62 -16.24
N LEU A 145 0.03 5.97 -15.92
CA LEU A 145 0.91 5.35 -16.94
C LEU A 145 0.19 4.22 -17.68
N LEU A 146 -0.62 3.44 -16.96
CA LEU A 146 -1.42 2.36 -17.54
C LEU A 146 -2.53 2.84 -18.48
N ASN A 147 -2.75 4.16 -18.61
CA ASN A 147 -3.69 4.73 -19.58
C ASN A 147 -2.98 5.18 -20.87
N GLN A 148 -1.65 5.08 -20.94
CA GLN A 148 -0.87 5.53 -22.10
C GLN A 148 -0.63 4.36 -23.07
N SER A 149 -1.11 4.47 -24.31
CA SER A 149 -0.92 3.42 -25.33
C SER A 149 0.56 3.14 -25.58
N GLY A 150 1.39 4.18 -25.67
CA GLY A 150 2.83 4.05 -25.91
C GLY A 150 3.59 3.32 -24.80
N PHE A 151 3.03 3.23 -23.59
CA PHE A 151 3.59 2.36 -22.54
C PHE A 151 3.40 0.88 -22.90
N TYR A 152 2.21 0.49 -23.37
CA TYR A 152 1.93 -0.89 -23.77
C TYR A 152 2.76 -1.32 -24.98
N ASP A 153 2.88 -0.46 -25.99
CA ASP A 153 3.70 -0.72 -27.17
C ASP A 153 5.17 -0.98 -26.78
N ALA A 154 5.65 -0.27 -25.75
CA ALA A 154 7.02 -0.40 -25.27
C ALA A 154 7.28 -1.65 -24.44
N ILE A 155 6.30 -2.10 -23.65
CA ILE A 155 6.44 -3.30 -22.82
C ILE A 155 6.17 -4.60 -23.58
N GLU A 156 5.44 -4.54 -24.70
CA GLU A 156 5.14 -5.71 -25.55
C GLU A 156 6.41 -6.40 -26.06
N SER A 157 7.52 -5.68 -26.17
CA SER A 157 8.80 -6.25 -26.63
C SER A 157 9.48 -7.15 -25.59
N PHE A 158 9.07 -7.12 -24.31
CA PHE A 158 9.72 -7.92 -23.25
C PHE A 158 8.75 -8.53 -22.23
N ILE A 159 7.47 -8.18 -22.28
CA ILE A 159 6.42 -8.80 -21.46
C ILE A 159 5.63 -9.79 -22.32
N PRO A 160 5.35 -11.02 -21.82
CA PRO A 160 4.57 -11.98 -22.58
C PRO A 160 3.19 -11.41 -22.98
N PRO A 161 2.72 -11.61 -24.23
CA PRO A 161 1.48 -10.99 -24.72
C PRO A 161 0.25 -11.25 -23.85
N ARG A 162 0.17 -12.41 -23.20
CA ARG A 162 -0.91 -12.78 -22.27
C ARG A 162 -1.01 -11.91 -21.02
N VAL A 163 0.09 -11.26 -20.61
CA VAL A 163 0.17 -10.47 -19.37
C VAL A 163 -0.43 -9.08 -19.55
N ILE A 164 -0.30 -8.49 -20.74
CA ILE A 164 -0.77 -7.12 -21.02
C ILE A 164 -2.30 -6.98 -20.86
N PRO A 165 -3.15 -7.85 -21.45
CA PRO A 165 -4.59 -7.80 -21.24
C PRO A 165 -5.00 -8.05 -19.79
N PHE A 166 -4.24 -8.87 -19.06
CA PHE A 166 -4.46 -9.09 -17.63
C PHE A 166 -4.14 -7.82 -16.83
N ALA A 167 -2.99 -7.19 -17.05
CA ALA A 167 -2.61 -5.95 -16.40
C ALA A 167 -3.62 -4.81 -16.66
N LYS A 168 -4.09 -4.67 -17.90
CA LYS A 168 -5.17 -3.71 -18.26
C LYS A 168 -6.46 -3.96 -17.48
N ARG A 169 -6.91 -5.22 -17.40
CA ARG A 169 -8.12 -5.59 -16.65
C ARG A 169 -7.96 -5.43 -15.14
N MET A 170 -6.77 -5.65 -14.62
CA MET A 170 -6.47 -5.41 -13.21
C MET A 170 -6.46 -3.91 -12.92
N ALA A 171 -5.82 -3.10 -13.76
CA ALA A 171 -5.76 -1.64 -13.61
C ALA A 171 -7.15 -1.00 -13.45
N THR A 172 -8.14 -1.43 -14.25
CA THR A 172 -9.51 -0.91 -14.13
C THR A 172 -10.24 -1.34 -12.85
N ARG A 173 -9.72 -2.33 -12.14
CA ARG A 173 -10.22 -2.81 -10.84
C ARG A 173 -9.36 -2.34 -9.66
N LEU A 174 -8.24 -1.67 -9.93
CA LEU A 174 -7.28 -1.16 -8.95
C LEU A 174 -7.60 0.27 -8.48
N ASP A 175 -8.84 0.73 -8.60
CA ASP A 175 -9.31 1.92 -7.89
C ASP A 175 -9.54 1.64 -6.39
N MET A 176 -8.53 1.02 -5.78
CA MET A 176 -8.54 0.71 -4.37
C MET A 176 -7.91 1.86 -3.60
N ASP A 177 -8.42 2.04 -2.38
CA ASP A 177 -7.78 2.85 -1.37
C ASP A 177 -6.40 2.27 -1.00
N MET A 178 -5.45 3.14 -0.68
CA MET A 178 -4.08 2.77 -0.31
C MET A 178 -4.00 1.76 0.84
N ILE A 179 -4.89 1.88 1.82
CA ILE A 179 -4.95 1.00 2.98
C ILE A 179 -5.35 -0.41 2.52
N ILE A 180 -6.37 -0.52 1.65
CA ILE A 180 -6.80 -1.80 1.07
C ILE A 180 -5.65 -2.43 0.28
N MET A 181 -4.95 -1.63 -0.51
CA MET A 181 -3.80 -2.10 -1.28
C MET A 181 -2.70 -2.67 -0.38
N LYS A 182 -2.32 -1.96 0.69
CA LYS A 182 -1.31 -2.44 1.65
C LYS A 182 -1.75 -3.70 2.39
N LEU A 183 -3.03 -3.81 2.73
CA LEU A 183 -3.64 -5.01 3.30
C LEU A 183 -3.54 -6.21 2.35
N PHE A 184 -3.84 -6.02 1.06
CA PHE A 184 -3.66 -7.07 0.05
C PHE A 184 -2.19 -7.45 -0.14
N LEU A 185 -1.28 -6.48 -0.13
CA LEU A 185 0.15 -6.78 -0.17
C LEU A 185 0.56 -7.65 1.03
N ALA A 186 0.09 -7.35 2.24
CA ALA A 186 0.36 -8.17 3.42
C ALA A 186 -0.18 -9.61 3.28
N ILE A 187 -1.42 -9.77 2.81
CA ILE A 187 -2.00 -11.11 2.55
C ILE A 187 -1.13 -11.89 1.55
N LEU A 188 -0.68 -11.24 0.47
CA LEU A 188 0.16 -11.87 -0.54
C LEU A 188 1.56 -12.20 -0.01
N SER A 189 2.14 -11.37 0.86
CA SER A 189 3.43 -11.63 1.51
C SER A 189 3.45 -12.91 2.32
N PHE A 190 2.34 -13.29 2.91
CA PHE A 190 2.24 -14.49 3.73
C PHE A 190 1.49 -15.63 3.02
N SER A 191 1.30 -15.51 1.70
CA SER A 191 0.58 -16.51 0.92
C SER A 191 1.43 -17.77 0.70
N THR A 192 0.81 -18.92 0.96
CA THR A 192 1.35 -20.25 0.66
C THR A 192 0.97 -20.75 -0.75
N PHE A 193 0.36 -19.90 -1.59
CA PHE A 193 -0.18 -20.26 -2.91
C PHE A 193 0.83 -20.98 -3.82
N ASN A 194 2.10 -20.54 -3.79
CA ASN A 194 3.14 -21.17 -4.62
C ASN A 194 3.53 -22.56 -4.13
N SER A 195 3.32 -22.86 -2.86
CA SER A 195 3.57 -24.18 -2.26
C SER A 195 2.40 -25.15 -2.44
N THR A 196 1.17 -24.64 -2.59
CA THR A 196 -0.05 -25.45 -2.70
C THR A 196 -0.53 -25.66 -4.13
N THR A 197 -0.23 -24.74 -5.05
CA THR A 197 -0.80 -24.75 -6.42
C THR A 197 0.19 -25.20 -7.49
N TYR A 198 1.49 -25.02 -7.28
CA TYR A 198 2.54 -25.48 -8.20
C TYR A 198 3.24 -26.71 -7.62
N SER A 199 2.56 -27.85 -7.68
CA SER A 199 2.97 -29.16 -7.15
C SER A 199 4.29 -29.75 -7.66
N ASN A 200 4.95 -29.08 -8.62
CA ASN A 200 6.17 -29.58 -9.27
C ASN A 200 7.47 -29.03 -8.67
N ILE A 201 7.38 -28.13 -7.68
CA ILE A 201 8.52 -27.63 -6.92
C ILE A 201 8.56 -28.44 -5.63
N SER A 202 9.74 -28.98 -5.28
CA SER A 202 10.00 -29.74 -4.05
C SER A 202 9.16 -29.27 -2.87
N PRO A 203 8.59 -30.18 -2.04
CA PRO A 203 7.78 -29.78 -0.88
C PRO A 203 8.56 -28.75 -0.06
N MET A 204 8.01 -27.53 0.00
CA MET A 204 8.57 -26.47 0.82
C MET A 204 8.24 -26.80 2.26
N ASN A 205 9.24 -27.30 2.97
CA ASN A 205 9.10 -27.68 4.36
C ASN A 205 9.25 -26.42 5.23
N PHE A 206 8.14 -25.72 5.43
CA PHE A 206 8.07 -24.68 6.44
C PHE A 206 8.26 -25.31 7.82
N SER A 207 9.13 -24.70 8.63
CA SER A 207 9.39 -25.16 9.99
C SER A 207 8.14 -25.05 10.88
N ASN A 208 7.33 -24.01 10.65
CA ASN A 208 6.07 -23.78 11.36
C ASN A 208 4.98 -23.28 10.41
N HIS A 209 4.37 -24.21 9.67
CA HIS A 209 3.30 -23.89 8.72
C HIS A 209 2.07 -23.26 9.39
N GLN A 210 1.74 -23.69 10.62
CA GLN A 210 0.59 -23.16 11.36
C GLN A 210 0.74 -21.66 11.65
N HIS A 211 1.91 -21.25 12.14
CA HIS A 211 2.17 -19.84 12.45
C HIS A 211 2.07 -18.95 11.21
N LEU A 212 2.50 -19.43 10.03
CA LEU A 212 2.33 -18.71 8.77
C LEU A 212 0.85 -18.53 8.40
N LEU A 213 0.05 -19.59 8.52
CA LEU A 213 -1.39 -19.52 8.28
C LEU A 213 -2.09 -18.59 9.27
N ASP A 214 -1.68 -18.58 10.53
CA ASP A 214 -2.23 -17.67 11.55
C ASP A 214 -1.96 -16.20 11.18
N ILE A 215 -0.76 -15.89 10.71
CA ILE A 215 -0.41 -14.55 10.23
C ILE A 215 -1.26 -14.19 8.99
N GLN A 216 -1.39 -15.10 8.02
CA GLN A 216 -2.18 -14.85 6.82
C GLN A 216 -3.66 -14.60 7.17
N ASN A 217 -4.25 -15.45 8.02
CA ASN A 217 -5.64 -15.33 8.47
C ASN A 217 -5.88 -14.02 9.23
N LYS A 218 -4.93 -13.60 10.06
CA LYS A 218 -4.96 -12.29 10.76
C LYS A 218 -5.09 -11.12 9.78
N TYR A 219 -4.33 -11.11 8.67
CA TYR A 219 -4.45 -10.04 7.66
C TYR A 219 -5.73 -10.16 6.81
N ILE A 220 -6.20 -11.38 6.52
CA ILE A 220 -7.48 -11.60 5.84
C ILE A 220 -8.65 -11.07 6.68
N GLU A 221 -8.71 -11.41 7.96
CA GLU A 221 -9.74 -10.93 8.87
C GLU A 221 -9.68 -9.40 9.02
N LEU A 222 -8.48 -8.84 9.17
CA LEU A 222 -8.29 -7.40 9.25
C LEU A 222 -8.79 -6.69 7.99
N THR A 223 -8.52 -7.26 6.81
CA THR A 223 -8.98 -6.74 5.52
C THR A 223 -10.49 -6.76 5.43
N TRP A 224 -11.11 -7.89 5.78
CA TRP A 224 -12.56 -8.03 5.79
C TRP A 224 -13.24 -6.97 6.67
N ARG A 225 -12.78 -6.82 7.93
CA ARG A 225 -13.32 -5.82 8.86
C ARG A 225 -13.11 -4.39 8.37
N TYR A 226 -11.94 -4.09 7.80
CA TYR A 226 -11.68 -2.79 7.23
C TYR A 226 -12.59 -2.48 6.03
N LEU A 227 -12.88 -3.47 5.18
CA LEU A 227 -13.83 -3.30 4.07
C LEU A 227 -15.25 -3.02 4.56
N LEU A 228 -15.73 -3.75 5.58
CA LEU A 228 -17.03 -3.48 6.22
C LEU A 228 -17.11 -2.04 6.75
N TYR A 229 -16.07 -1.61 7.47
CA TYR A 229 -15.95 -0.23 7.96
C TYR A 229 -15.93 0.80 6.82
N LYS A 230 -15.13 0.57 5.77
CA LYS A 230 -14.94 1.52 4.65
C LYS A 230 -16.22 1.74 3.85
N TYR A 231 -17.00 0.68 3.65
CA TYR A 231 -18.15 0.67 2.74
C TYR A 231 -19.51 0.66 3.46
N ASN A 232 -19.52 0.80 4.80
CA ASN A 232 -20.72 0.83 5.64
C ASN A 232 -21.68 -0.36 5.37
N PHE A 233 -21.12 -1.58 5.29
CA PHE A 233 -21.90 -2.81 5.22
C PHE A 233 -22.30 -3.31 6.60
#